data_AF-A0A9Q3W975-F1
#
_entry.id   AF-A0A9Q3W975-F1
#
_cell.length_a   1.000
_cell.length_b   1.000
_cell.length_c   1.000
_cell.angle_alpha   90.00
_cell.angle_beta   90.00
_cell.angle_gamma   90.00
#
_symmetry.space_group_name_H-M   'P 1'
#
loop_
_entity.id
_entity.type
_entity.pdbx_description
1 polymer ?
#
loop_
_entity_poly.entity_id
_entity_poly.type
_entity_poly.pdbx_seq_one_letter_code
_entity_poly.pdbx_strand_id
1 'polypeptide(L)'
;DLFFLLFRALPSRMIEDGYRPTQRGSLSSAAMAFMRDHGVLKDIYSESTSAAHKTAKGNKVTVRTTKAPGFGPKGVLRYVLPFTVFLKLKDIGGVLPPYDEEFRDVAMTEEQERVHQTLACQLTAELKRALARRDTTLLGVVLNVLLAWPDTCFRAETVKHPRTREPLAFVPAQFSDTDVMPKEAELVEICREAKAEGRNTLVYTVYTGHRDTTARLKGILERDGFKVAVLRASVDAARREDWIADQLERGTDVLITNPELVKTGLDLLAFPTIVFMQSGYNVYSLQQAARRSWRIGQTLPVRVIYLGYARTSQMTCLGLMAKKITVAQSTSGDVPESGLDVLNQDGDSVEVALAKQLVTT
;
A
#
# COMPACT_ATOMS: atom_id res chain seq x y z
N ASP A 1 6.19 5.85 -22.73
CA ASP A 1 7.65 5.74 -22.53
C ASP A 1 8.23 4.42 -23.04
N LEU A 2 7.61 3.27 -22.67
CA LEU A 2 8.04 1.92 -23.07
C LEU A 2 8.48 1.74 -24.55
N PHE A 3 7.77 2.34 -25.52
CA PHE A 3 8.14 2.30 -26.93
C PHE A 3 9.62 2.68 -27.17
N PHE A 4 10.09 3.79 -26.59
CA PHE A 4 11.45 4.26 -26.84
C PHE A 4 12.50 3.37 -26.17
N LEU A 5 12.14 2.71 -25.06
CA LEU A 5 12.99 1.72 -24.41
C LEU A 5 13.11 0.47 -25.31
N LEU A 6 11.98 -0.04 -25.80
CA LEU A 6 11.94 -1.19 -26.70
C LEU A 6 12.62 -0.91 -28.04
N PHE A 7 12.48 0.28 -28.60
CA PHE A 7 13.18 0.67 -29.83
C PHE A 7 14.70 0.72 -29.64
N ARG A 8 15.18 1.09 -28.44
CA ARG A 8 16.60 1.05 -28.09
C ARG A 8 17.12 -0.37 -27.83
N ALA A 9 16.32 -1.20 -27.17
CA ALA A 9 16.72 -2.57 -26.80
C ALA A 9 16.54 -3.59 -27.94
N LEU A 10 15.51 -3.45 -28.75
CA LEU A 10 15.07 -4.39 -29.80
C LEU A 10 14.82 -3.68 -31.15
N PRO A 11 15.76 -2.88 -31.68
CA PRO A 11 15.52 -2.03 -32.85
C PRO A 11 15.09 -2.81 -34.10
N SER A 12 15.76 -3.93 -34.40
CA SER A 12 15.47 -4.75 -35.59
C SER A 12 14.03 -5.26 -35.57
N ARG A 13 13.58 -5.78 -34.43
CA ARG A 13 12.24 -6.34 -34.26
C ARG A 13 11.15 -5.28 -34.34
N MET A 14 11.40 -4.10 -33.77
CA MET A 14 10.49 -2.96 -33.87
C MET A 14 10.32 -2.47 -35.33
N ILE A 15 11.41 -2.50 -36.11
CA ILE A 15 11.40 -2.14 -37.53
C ILE A 15 10.70 -3.22 -38.40
N GLU A 16 10.91 -4.50 -38.08
CA GLU A 16 10.22 -5.64 -38.70
C GLU A 16 8.71 -5.57 -38.47
N ASP A 17 8.30 -5.23 -37.24
CA ASP A 17 6.89 -5.08 -36.86
C ASP A 17 6.27 -3.75 -37.38
N GLY A 18 7.00 -2.98 -38.19
CA GLY A 18 6.48 -1.83 -38.93
C GLY A 18 6.67 -0.47 -38.26
N TYR A 19 7.27 -0.42 -37.07
CA TYR A 19 7.48 0.82 -36.31
C TYR A 19 8.78 1.51 -36.75
N ARG A 20 8.74 2.13 -37.92
CA ARG A 20 9.94 2.72 -38.55
C ARG A 20 10.06 4.23 -38.29
N PRO A 21 11.29 4.75 -38.12
CA PRO A 21 11.51 6.19 -38.15
C PRO A 21 11.04 6.79 -39.48
N THR A 22 10.58 8.04 -39.44
CA THR A 22 10.33 8.79 -40.67
C THR A 22 11.64 9.05 -41.43
N GLN A 23 11.55 9.50 -42.68
CA GLN A 23 12.74 9.90 -43.46
C GLN A 23 13.61 10.97 -42.77
N ARG A 24 13.04 11.75 -41.83
CA ARG A 24 13.75 12.75 -41.02
C ARG A 24 14.25 12.19 -39.67
N GLY A 25 14.18 10.87 -39.46
CA GLY A 25 14.59 10.21 -38.23
C GLY A 25 13.61 10.33 -37.06
N SER A 26 12.42 10.91 -37.26
CA SER A 26 11.45 11.07 -36.17
C SER A 26 10.72 9.76 -35.90
N LEU A 27 10.61 9.40 -34.62
CA LEU A 27 9.92 8.21 -34.13
C LEU A 27 8.49 8.50 -33.64
N SER A 28 7.99 9.73 -33.79
CA SER A 28 6.69 10.12 -33.22
C SER A 28 5.50 9.34 -33.81
N SER A 29 5.50 9.14 -35.14
CA SER A 29 4.47 8.36 -35.83
C SER A 29 4.51 6.88 -35.44
N ALA A 30 5.70 6.29 -35.40
CA ALA A 30 5.92 4.92 -34.97
C ALA A 30 5.48 4.70 -33.51
N ALA A 31 5.81 5.65 -32.61
CA ALA A 31 5.38 5.61 -31.22
C ALA A 31 3.85 5.68 -31.08
N MET A 32 3.18 6.48 -31.90
CA MET A 32 1.71 6.55 -31.92
C MET A 32 1.07 5.29 -32.49
N ALA A 33 1.63 4.70 -33.55
CA ALA A 33 1.17 3.43 -34.10
C ALA A 33 1.29 2.31 -33.05
N PHE A 34 2.47 2.18 -32.44
CA PHE A 34 2.71 1.22 -31.36
C PHE A 34 1.74 1.37 -30.20
N MET A 35 1.42 2.62 -29.83
CA MET A 35 0.46 2.89 -28.77
C MET A 35 -0.97 2.48 -29.12
N ARG A 36 -1.37 2.54 -30.40
CA ARG A 36 -2.68 2.01 -30.82
C ARG A 36 -2.70 0.49 -30.79
N ASP A 37 -1.62 -0.14 -31.22
CA ASP A 37 -1.57 -1.59 -31.38
C ASP A 37 -1.34 -2.33 -30.05
N HIS A 38 -0.65 -1.69 -29.11
CA HIS A 38 -0.21 -2.31 -27.86
C HIS A 38 -0.44 -1.46 -26.60
N GLY A 39 -0.96 -0.24 -26.71
CA GLY A 39 -1.30 0.58 -25.54
C GLY A 39 -2.68 0.22 -24.97
N VAL A 40 -2.97 0.78 -23.79
CA VAL A 40 -4.32 0.74 -23.21
C VAL A 40 -5.01 2.07 -23.46
N LEU A 41 -6.17 2.04 -24.11
CA LEU A 41 -7.01 3.20 -24.37
C LEU A 41 -8.23 3.13 -23.46
N LYS A 42 -8.54 4.24 -22.79
CA LYS A 42 -9.73 4.40 -21.95
C LYS A 42 -10.71 5.31 -22.65
N ASP A 43 -11.83 4.74 -23.06
CA ASP A 43 -12.97 5.50 -23.55
C ASP A 43 -13.80 5.99 -22.38
N ILE A 44 -13.87 7.32 -22.23
CA ILE A 44 -14.71 7.96 -21.23
C ILE A 44 -16.02 8.34 -21.90
N TYR A 45 -17.08 7.64 -21.56
CA TYR A 45 -18.44 7.95 -21.97
C TYR A 45 -19.03 8.96 -20.99
N SER A 46 -19.30 10.17 -21.48
CA SER A 46 -20.06 11.17 -20.72
C SER A 46 -21.44 11.28 -21.34
N GLU A 47 -22.45 10.83 -20.61
CA GLU A 47 -23.85 11.01 -20.98
C GLU A 47 -24.38 12.25 -20.26
N SER A 48 -24.81 13.24 -21.03
CA SER A 48 -25.54 14.39 -20.50
C SER A 48 -27.00 14.32 -20.94
N THR A 49 -27.90 14.28 -19.96
CA THR A 49 -29.32 14.46 -20.19
C THR A 49 -29.54 15.96 -20.43
N SER A 50 -29.79 16.35 -21.67
CA SER A 50 -30.21 17.72 -21.99
C SER A 50 -31.60 18.00 -21.39
N ALA A 51 -31.84 19.24 -20.99
CA ALA A 51 -33.16 19.69 -20.54
C ALA A 51 -34.20 19.46 -21.65
N ALA A 52 -35.37 18.97 -21.26
CA ALA A 52 -36.45 18.59 -22.16
C ALA A 52 -36.91 19.76 -23.05
N HIS A 53 -36.76 19.62 -24.36
CA HIS A 53 -37.62 20.33 -25.31
C HIS A 53 -38.88 19.50 -25.54
N LYS A 54 -40.03 20.18 -25.72
CA LYS A 54 -41.41 19.63 -25.72
C LYS A 54 -41.70 18.46 -26.68
N THR A 55 -40.76 17.97 -27.49
CA THR A 55 -41.02 16.93 -28.50
C THR A 55 -39.90 15.90 -28.72
N ALA A 56 -38.77 15.88 -28.01
CA ALA A 56 -37.80 14.77 -28.12
C ALA A 56 -36.83 14.64 -26.92
N LYS A 57 -36.60 13.41 -26.46
CA LYS A 57 -35.46 13.04 -25.61
C LYS A 57 -34.27 12.68 -26.50
N GLY A 58 -33.23 13.49 -26.51
CA GLY A 58 -31.97 13.18 -27.19
C GLY A 58 -30.87 12.94 -26.15
N ASN A 59 -30.47 11.68 -25.96
CA ASN A 59 -29.28 11.37 -25.16
C ASN A 59 -28.04 11.75 -25.97
N LYS A 60 -27.23 12.70 -25.46
CA LYS A 60 -25.96 13.07 -26.09
C LYS A 60 -24.84 12.31 -25.40
N VAL A 61 -24.40 11.22 -26.02
CA VAL A 61 -23.22 10.47 -25.58
C VAL A 61 -21.97 11.13 -26.19
N THR A 62 -21.10 11.67 -25.34
CA THR A 62 -19.79 12.19 -25.77
C THR A 62 -18.72 11.16 -25.39
N VAL A 63 -18.00 10.64 -26.39
CA VAL A 63 -16.89 9.71 -26.18
C VAL A 63 -15.58 10.48 -26.19
N ARG A 64 -14.81 10.38 -25.11
CA ARG A 64 -13.45 10.91 -25.02
C ARG A 64 -12.47 9.77 -24.76
N THR A 65 -11.69 9.39 -25.77
CA THR A 65 -10.61 8.42 -25.62
C THR A 65 -9.40 9.08 -24.98
N THR A 66 -8.93 8.53 -23.87
CA THR A 66 -7.73 8.97 -23.15
C THR A 66 -6.75 7.80 -23.04
N LYS A 67 -5.45 8.10 -23.00
CA LYS A 67 -4.42 7.09 -22.79
C LYS A 67 -4.49 6.62 -21.35
N ALA A 68 -4.58 5.31 -21.12
CA ALA A 68 -4.49 4.73 -19.79
C ALA A 68 -3.10 4.13 -19.56
N PRO A 69 -2.63 4.07 -18.30
CA PRO A 69 -1.45 3.30 -17.96
C PRO A 69 -1.68 1.82 -18.27
N GLY A 70 -0.74 1.19 -18.97
CA GLY A 70 -0.79 -0.24 -19.26
C GLY A 70 -0.14 -0.60 -20.58
N PHE A 71 0.24 -1.87 -20.69
CA PHE A 71 0.78 -2.46 -21.92
C PHE A 71 -0.08 -3.68 -22.27
N GLY A 72 -0.69 -3.64 -23.44
CA GLY A 72 -1.65 -4.65 -23.88
C GLY A 72 -1.01 -6.05 -23.92
N PRO A 73 -1.78 -7.13 -23.66
CA PRO A 73 -1.27 -8.50 -23.60
C PRO A 73 -0.48 -8.93 -24.85
N LYS A 74 -0.92 -8.50 -26.05
CA LYS A 74 -0.23 -8.75 -27.32
C LYS A 74 1.18 -8.15 -27.34
N GLY A 75 1.34 -6.95 -26.78
CA GLY A 75 2.64 -6.31 -26.64
C GLY A 75 3.54 -7.05 -25.65
N VAL A 76 2.99 -7.46 -24.51
CA VAL A 76 3.72 -8.24 -23.49
C VAL A 76 4.27 -9.54 -24.09
N LEU A 77 3.44 -10.29 -24.80
CA LEU A 77 3.82 -11.56 -25.44
C LEU A 77 4.88 -11.38 -26.54
N ARG A 78 4.82 -10.29 -27.30
CA ARG A 78 5.74 -10.05 -28.43
C ARG A 78 7.10 -9.49 -27.99
N TYR A 79 7.10 -8.54 -27.04
CA TYR A 79 8.28 -7.73 -26.74
C TYR A 79 8.89 -7.96 -25.37
N VAL A 80 8.18 -8.58 -24.42
CA VAL A 80 8.64 -8.74 -23.04
C VAL A 80 8.92 -10.20 -22.72
N LEU A 81 7.92 -11.08 -22.86
CA LEU A 81 8.06 -12.50 -22.49
C LEU A 81 9.25 -13.23 -23.15
N PRO A 82 9.56 -13.04 -24.45
CA PRO A 82 10.67 -13.77 -25.09
C PRO A 82 12.05 -13.44 -24.52
N PHE A 83 12.17 -12.33 -23.78
CA PHE A 83 13.43 -11.83 -23.23
C PHE A 83 13.40 -11.75 -21.70
N THR A 84 12.38 -12.34 -21.07
CA THR A 84 12.21 -12.32 -19.62
C THR A 84 12.29 -13.74 -19.10
N VAL A 85 13.18 -13.99 -18.15
CA VAL A 85 13.18 -15.21 -17.37
C VAL A 85 12.43 -14.93 -16.07
N PHE A 86 11.33 -15.63 -15.85
CA PHE A 86 10.63 -15.60 -14.57
C PHE A 86 11.20 -16.73 -13.72
N LEU A 87 11.85 -16.36 -12.63
CA LEU A 87 12.40 -17.30 -11.68
C LEU A 87 11.90 -16.88 -10.31
N LYS A 88 11.01 -17.68 -9.71
CA LYS A 88 10.51 -17.42 -8.37
C LYS A 88 11.39 -18.16 -7.37
N LEU A 89 11.52 -17.59 -6.18
CA LEU A 89 12.26 -18.21 -5.07
C LEU A 89 11.76 -19.64 -4.76
N LYS A 90 10.46 -19.90 -4.93
CA LYS A 90 9.87 -21.23 -4.76
C LYS A 90 10.32 -22.24 -5.83
N ASP A 91 10.65 -21.78 -7.03
CA ASP A 91 11.07 -22.62 -8.16
C ASP A 91 12.51 -23.13 -7.98
N ILE A 92 13.27 -22.54 -7.05
CA ILE A 92 14.66 -22.90 -6.73
C ILE A 92 14.73 -24.09 -5.75
N GLY A 93 13.63 -24.44 -5.08
CA GLY A 93 13.49 -25.64 -4.24
C GLY A 93 14.25 -25.62 -2.90
N GLY A 94 13.55 -25.80 -1.76
CA GLY A 94 14.12 -26.24 -0.48
C GLY A 94 15.10 -25.32 0.27
N VAL A 95 15.48 -24.16 -0.28
CA VAL A 95 16.48 -23.26 0.35
C VAL A 95 15.89 -22.36 1.43
N LEU A 96 14.56 -22.18 1.46
CA LEU A 96 13.91 -21.22 2.34
C LEU A 96 13.04 -21.91 3.40
N PRO A 97 13.06 -21.41 4.64
CA PRO A 97 12.20 -21.92 5.70
C PRO A 97 10.73 -21.50 5.48
N PRO A 98 9.79 -22.04 6.28
CA PRO A 98 8.39 -21.66 6.21
C PRO A 98 8.17 -20.15 6.32
N TYR A 99 7.12 -19.66 5.68
CA TYR A 99 6.72 -18.26 5.64
C TYR A 99 5.21 -18.16 5.84
N ASP A 100 4.81 -17.53 6.94
CA ASP A 100 3.43 -17.39 7.33
C ASP A 100 3.05 -15.91 7.47
N GLU A 101 1.93 -15.53 6.86
CA GLU A 101 1.31 -14.21 6.99
C GLU A 101 -0.05 -14.36 7.70
N GLU A 102 -0.32 -13.51 8.70
CA GLU A 102 -1.62 -13.47 9.37
C GLU A 102 -2.14 -12.03 9.55
N PHE A 103 -3.45 -11.88 9.47
CA PHE A 103 -4.16 -10.68 9.93
C PHE A 103 -4.60 -10.91 11.37
N ARG A 104 -4.25 -9.98 12.26
CA ARG A 104 -4.66 -10.04 13.65
C ARG A 104 -5.52 -8.83 14.00
N ASP A 105 -6.78 -9.12 14.26
CA ASP A 105 -7.78 -8.16 14.68
C ASP A 105 -7.56 -7.79 16.14
N VAL A 106 -7.44 -6.49 16.40
CA VAL A 106 -7.30 -5.97 17.77
C VAL A 106 -8.55 -5.20 18.15
N ALA A 107 -9.16 -5.55 19.27
CA ALA A 107 -10.32 -4.83 19.79
C ALA A 107 -9.88 -3.47 20.38
N MET A 108 -10.65 -2.42 20.10
CA MET A 108 -10.53 -1.15 20.81
C MET A 108 -11.06 -1.29 22.25
N THR A 109 -10.66 -0.38 23.14
CA THR A 109 -11.40 -0.20 24.39
C THR A 109 -12.80 0.37 24.11
N GLU A 110 -13.76 0.17 25.01
CA GLU A 110 -15.14 0.65 24.81
C GLU A 110 -15.19 2.16 24.52
N GLU A 111 -14.42 2.96 25.26
CA GLU A 111 -14.37 4.41 25.07
C GLU A 111 -13.69 4.81 23.76
N GLN A 112 -12.57 4.14 23.41
CA GLN A 112 -11.90 4.36 22.15
C GLN A 112 -12.82 4.03 20.96
N GLU A 113 -13.56 2.92 21.04
CA GLU A 113 -14.53 2.51 20.01
C GLU A 113 -15.67 3.52 19.88
N ARG A 114 -16.26 3.96 21.00
CA ARG A 114 -17.35 4.93 21.02
C ARG A 114 -16.95 6.25 20.33
N VAL A 115 -15.76 6.75 20.65
CA VAL A 115 -15.23 7.99 20.07
C VAL A 115 -14.86 7.79 18.60
N HIS A 116 -14.25 6.65 18.25
CA HIS A 116 -13.95 6.30 16.86
C HIS A 116 -15.21 6.28 15.99
N GLN A 117 -16.27 5.59 16.44
CA GLN A 117 -17.53 5.48 15.72
C GLN A 117 -18.18 6.86 15.52
N THR A 118 -18.16 7.70 16.55
CA THR A 118 -18.67 9.09 16.46
C THR A 118 -17.91 9.88 15.39
N LEU A 119 -16.57 9.85 15.44
CA LEU A 119 -15.72 10.51 14.46
C LEU A 119 -15.95 9.97 13.04
N ALA A 120 -16.04 8.65 12.89
CA ALA A 120 -16.26 7.97 11.62
C ALA A 120 -17.60 8.35 10.99
N CYS A 121 -18.68 8.34 11.77
CA CYS A 121 -20.01 8.75 11.33
C CYS A 121 -20.02 10.21 10.86
N GLN A 122 -19.43 11.12 11.64
CA GLN A 122 -19.37 12.55 11.31
C GLN A 122 -18.60 12.79 10.00
N LEU A 123 -17.38 12.26 9.89
CA LEU A 123 -16.54 12.46 8.69
C LEU A 123 -17.11 11.79 7.44
N THR A 124 -17.73 10.61 7.59
CA THR A 124 -18.39 9.92 6.48
C THR A 124 -19.60 10.71 5.99
N ALA A 125 -20.38 11.32 6.88
CA ALA A 125 -21.48 12.19 6.50
C ALA A 125 -20.99 13.43 5.74
N GLU A 126 -19.92 14.09 6.18
CA GLU A 126 -19.32 15.22 5.44
C GLU A 126 -18.82 14.80 4.06
N LEU A 127 -18.12 13.65 3.97
CA LEU A 127 -17.66 13.10 2.70
C LEU A 127 -18.81 12.83 1.73
N LYS A 128 -19.89 12.20 2.21
CA LYS A 128 -21.10 11.93 1.40
C LYS A 128 -21.71 13.22 0.84
N ARG A 129 -21.83 14.28 1.67
CA ARG A 129 -22.35 15.58 1.22
C ARG A 129 -21.45 16.26 0.19
N ALA A 130 -20.13 16.21 0.37
CA ALA A 130 -19.17 16.75 -0.59
C ALA A 130 -19.26 16.01 -1.94
N LEU A 131 -19.27 14.67 -1.91
CA LEU A 131 -19.36 13.86 -3.13
C LEU A 131 -20.68 14.04 -3.88
N ALA A 132 -21.79 14.24 -3.18
CA ALA A 132 -23.08 14.58 -3.80
C ALA A 132 -23.00 15.89 -4.62
N ARG A 133 -22.11 16.81 -4.24
CA ARG A 133 -21.81 18.06 -4.95
C ARG A 133 -20.66 17.93 -5.95
N ARG A 134 -20.21 16.69 -6.23
CA ARG A 134 -19.02 16.36 -7.06
C ARG A 134 -17.72 16.96 -6.52
N ASP A 135 -17.64 17.19 -5.20
CA ASP A 135 -16.44 17.65 -4.52
C ASP A 135 -15.68 16.47 -3.92
N THR A 136 -14.49 16.19 -4.43
CA THR A 136 -13.60 15.10 -3.98
C THR A 136 -12.52 15.57 -3.00
N THR A 137 -12.54 16.84 -2.57
CA THR A 137 -11.49 17.42 -1.73
C THR A 137 -11.39 16.77 -0.35
N LEU A 138 -12.49 16.28 0.19
CA LEU A 138 -12.54 15.66 1.51
C LEU A 138 -12.01 14.21 1.52
N LEU A 139 -11.90 13.57 0.36
CA LEU A 139 -11.57 12.14 0.28
C LEU A 139 -10.24 11.83 0.96
N GLY A 140 -9.19 12.60 0.63
CA GLY A 140 -7.86 12.38 1.20
C GLY A 140 -7.80 12.64 2.72
N VAL A 141 -8.45 13.69 3.22
CA VAL A 141 -8.40 14.01 4.66
C VAL A 141 -9.21 13.03 5.50
N VAL A 142 -10.40 12.63 5.03
CA VAL A 142 -11.27 11.68 5.75
C VAL A 142 -10.59 10.33 5.86
N LEU A 143 -10.10 9.76 4.76
CA LEU A 143 -9.40 8.47 4.77
C LEU A 143 -8.19 8.47 5.71
N ASN A 144 -7.34 9.50 5.61
CA ASN A 144 -6.14 9.60 6.44
C ASN A 144 -6.44 9.78 7.92
N VAL A 145 -7.58 10.37 8.29
CA VAL A 145 -7.99 10.46 9.69
C VAL A 145 -8.54 9.13 10.18
N LEU A 146 -9.43 8.48 9.43
CA LEU A 146 -10.05 7.21 9.85
C LEU A 146 -9.04 6.06 9.96
N LEU A 147 -7.95 6.09 9.20
CA LEU A 147 -6.86 5.13 9.36
C LEU A 147 -5.91 5.48 10.51
N ALA A 148 -5.59 6.76 10.71
CA ALA A 148 -4.54 7.14 11.65
C ALA A 148 -5.04 7.32 13.08
N TRP A 149 -6.23 7.91 13.25
CA TRP A 149 -6.75 8.24 14.58
C TRP A 149 -6.75 7.03 15.54
N PRO A 150 -7.14 5.81 15.13
CA PRO A 150 -7.07 4.64 16.01
C PRO A 150 -5.67 4.41 16.63
N ASP A 151 -4.62 4.67 15.87
CA ASP A 151 -3.22 4.51 16.30
C ASP A 151 -2.59 5.77 16.89
N THR A 152 -3.30 6.91 16.86
CA THR A 152 -2.77 8.20 17.31
C THR A 152 -3.69 8.93 18.29
N CYS A 153 -4.68 8.24 18.83
CA CYS A 153 -5.66 8.81 19.76
C CYS A 153 -5.07 9.15 21.15
N PHE A 154 -3.76 8.96 21.37
CA PHE A 154 -3.03 9.56 22.50
C PHE A 154 -2.76 11.07 22.31
N ARG A 155 -3.14 11.64 21.16
CA ARG A 155 -3.12 13.07 20.88
C ARG A 155 -4.52 13.55 20.50
N ALA A 156 -4.81 14.81 20.79
CA ALA A 156 -6.01 15.44 20.27
C ALA A 156 -5.90 15.59 18.74
N GLU A 157 -7.01 15.37 18.03
CA GLU A 157 -7.08 15.44 16.58
C GLU A 157 -8.08 16.53 16.16
N THR A 158 -7.63 17.47 15.33
CA THR A 158 -8.49 18.49 14.71
C THR A 158 -8.51 18.29 13.21
N VAL A 159 -9.66 17.86 12.69
CA VAL A 159 -9.86 17.64 11.26
C VAL A 159 -10.30 18.95 10.64
N LYS A 160 -9.59 19.42 9.61
CA LYS A 160 -9.92 20.66 8.90
C LYS A 160 -10.12 20.40 7.42
N HIS A 161 -11.02 21.15 6.80
CA HIS A 161 -11.20 21.11 5.36
C HIS A 161 -9.90 21.54 4.65
N PRO A 162 -9.37 20.78 3.66
CA PRO A 162 -8.07 21.07 3.07
C PRO A 162 -7.96 22.45 2.39
N ARG A 163 -9.06 22.89 1.76
CA ARG A 163 -9.16 24.23 1.12
C ARG A 163 -9.57 25.34 2.08
N THR A 164 -10.77 25.29 2.67
CA THR A 164 -11.32 26.38 3.49
C THR A 164 -10.69 26.48 4.88
N ARG A 165 -9.98 25.43 5.34
CA ARG A 165 -9.41 25.30 6.69
C ARG A 165 -10.43 25.31 7.83
N GLU A 166 -11.72 25.27 7.51
CA GLU A 166 -12.81 25.17 8.48
C GLU A 166 -12.72 23.84 9.24
N PRO A 167 -13.02 23.84 10.55
CA PRO A 167 -13.03 22.62 11.35
C PRO A 167 -14.20 21.71 10.92
N LEU A 168 -13.87 20.46 10.61
CA LEU A 168 -14.83 19.40 10.27
C LEU A 168 -15.18 18.53 11.49
N ALA A 169 -14.18 18.24 12.33
CA ALA A 169 -14.33 17.47 13.56
C ALA A 169 -13.19 17.80 14.53
N PHE A 170 -13.44 17.63 15.83
CA PHE A 170 -12.43 17.71 16.88
C PHE A 170 -12.64 16.57 17.85
N VAL A 171 -11.56 15.90 18.24
CA VAL A 171 -11.58 14.81 19.21
C VAL A 171 -10.42 15.02 20.19
N PRO A 172 -10.67 15.03 21.52
CA PRO A 172 -9.59 15.11 22.50
C PRO A 172 -8.76 13.82 22.52
N ALA A 173 -7.58 13.88 23.15
CA ALA A 173 -6.79 12.67 23.41
C ALA A 173 -7.61 11.69 24.27
N GLN A 174 -7.61 10.42 23.89
CA GLN A 174 -8.27 9.30 24.57
C GLN A 174 -7.32 8.54 25.51
N PHE A 175 -6.03 8.65 25.24
CA PHE A 175 -4.96 8.02 26.03
C PHE A 175 -3.92 9.09 26.38
N SER A 176 -3.26 8.91 27.52
CA SER A 176 -2.06 9.69 27.85
C SER A 176 -0.82 9.14 27.13
N ASP A 177 0.28 9.87 27.23
CA ASP A 177 1.57 9.41 26.72
C ASP A 177 2.09 8.15 27.43
N THR A 178 1.58 7.84 28.63
CA THR A 178 2.00 6.68 29.44
C THR A 178 1.09 5.45 29.34
N ASP A 179 -0.17 5.66 28.95
CA ASP A 179 -1.12 4.57 28.76
C ASP A 179 -0.71 3.71 27.57
N VAL A 180 -1.02 2.42 27.60
CA VAL A 180 -0.75 1.50 26.48
C VAL A 180 -2.06 1.28 25.72
N MET A 181 -2.08 1.55 24.43
CA MET A 181 -3.24 1.30 23.58
C MET A 181 -3.33 -0.19 23.20
N PRO A 182 -4.51 -0.71 22.82
CA PRO A 182 -4.67 -2.15 22.57
C PRO A 182 -3.70 -2.74 21.54
N LYS A 183 -3.46 -2.07 20.41
CA LYS A 183 -2.47 -2.55 19.42
C LYS A 183 -1.04 -2.51 19.93
N GLU A 184 -0.73 -1.58 20.84
CA GLU A 184 0.60 -1.48 21.45
C GLU A 184 0.80 -2.60 22.47
N ALA A 185 -0.25 -2.96 23.22
CA ALA A 185 -0.24 -4.13 24.10
C ALA A 185 -0.06 -5.42 23.29
N GLU A 186 -0.79 -5.57 22.18
CA GLU A 186 -0.63 -6.71 21.28
C GLU A 186 0.80 -6.83 20.73
N LEU A 187 1.41 -5.71 20.34
CA LEU A 187 2.81 -5.69 19.91
C LEU A 187 3.76 -6.15 21.03
N VAL A 188 3.53 -5.72 22.27
CA VAL A 188 4.33 -6.13 23.43
C VAL A 188 4.25 -7.64 23.62
N GLU A 189 3.06 -8.24 23.56
CA GLU A 189 2.89 -9.70 23.67
C GLU A 189 3.62 -10.44 22.55
N ILE A 190 3.49 -10.00 21.29
CA ILE A 190 4.20 -10.59 20.16
C ILE A 190 5.72 -10.53 20.36
N CYS A 191 6.24 -9.39 20.80
CA CYS A 191 7.67 -9.22 21.08
C CYS A 191 8.13 -10.13 22.23
N ARG A 192 7.29 -10.34 23.25
CA ARG A 192 7.58 -11.22 24.38
C ARG A 192 7.64 -12.68 23.96
N GLU A 193 6.68 -13.15 23.17
CA GLU A 193 6.69 -14.48 22.56
C GLU A 193 7.94 -14.69 21.71
N ALA A 194 8.23 -13.74 20.80
CA ALA A 194 9.40 -13.82 19.93
C ALA A 194 10.70 -13.88 20.74
N LYS A 195 10.83 -13.06 21.79
CA LYS A 195 12.02 -13.07 22.66
C LYS A 195 12.16 -14.36 23.46
N ALA A 196 11.05 -14.95 23.91
CA ALA A 196 11.07 -16.27 24.57
C ALA A 196 11.56 -17.38 23.63
N GLU A 197 11.29 -17.26 22.33
CA GLU A 197 11.83 -18.14 21.28
C GLU A 197 13.26 -17.79 20.86
N GLY A 198 13.88 -16.74 21.43
CA GLY A 198 15.22 -16.27 21.05
C GLY A 198 15.26 -15.52 19.70
N ARG A 199 14.15 -14.87 19.31
CA ARG A 199 13.97 -14.21 18.02
C ARG A 199 13.86 -12.70 18.17
N ASN A 200 14.48 -11.96 17.27
CA ASN A 200 14.30 -10.51 17.18
C ASN A 200 13.07 -10.16 16.33
N THR A 201 12.47 -9.01 16.63
CA THR A 201 11.25 -8.53 15.97
C THR A 201 11.50 -7.27 15.14
N LEU A 202 11.02 -7.25 13.90
CA LEU A 202 10.99 -6.07 13.03
C LEU A 202 9.59 -5.46 13.06
N VAL A 203 9.48 -4.22 13.52
CA VAL A 203 8.23 -3.50 13.66
C VAL A 203 8.15 -2.40 12.60
N TYR A 204 7.14 -2.49 11.75
CA TYR A 204 6.85 -1.48 10.75
C TYR A 204 5.77 -0.51 11.23
N THR A 205 6.09 0.79 11.14
CA THR A 205 5.13 1.88 11.32
C THR A 205 5.26 2.89 10.18
N VAL A 206 4.13 3.32 9.62
CA VAL A 206 4.11 4.30 8.53
C VAL A 206 4.05 5.74 9.02
N TYR A 207 3.64 5.95 10.28
CA TYR A 207 3.53 7.27 10.86
C TYR A 207 4.86 7.68 11.50
N THR A 208 5.73 8.29 10.68
CA THR A 208 7.08 8.72 11.09
C THR A 208 7.32 10.23 10.94
N GLY A 209 6.26 10.99 10.62
CA GLY A 209 6.29 12.46 10.43
C GLY A 209 5.52 13.20 11.54
N HIS A 210 4.55 14.05 11.17
CA HIS A 210 3.75 14.80 12.15
C HIS A 210 2.97 13.92 13.14
N ARG A 211 2.66 12.68 12.75
CA ARG A 211 2.02 11.66 13.59
C ARG A 211 3.03 10.62 14.11
N ASP A 212 4.28 11.00 14.35
CA ASP A 212 5.34 10.04 14.69
C ASP A 212 4.93 9.13 15.88
N THR A 213 4.80 7.83 15.59
CA THR A 213 4.54 6.77 16.58
C THR A 213 5.81 6.01 16.95
N THR A 214 6.92 6.18 16.23
CA THR A 214 8.16 5.42 16.47
C THR A 214 8.72 5.63 17.87
N ALA A 215 8.74 6.89 18.34
CA ALA A 215 9.22 7.23 19.68
C ALA A 215 8.34 6.64 20.79
N ARG A 216 7.02 6.63 20.58
CA ARG A 216 6.05 6.06 21.52
C ARG A 216 6.19 4.55 21.62
N LEU A 217 6.22 3.85 20.48
CA LEU A 217 6.43 2.40 20.42
C LEU A 217 7.77 2.02 21.07
N LYS A 218 8.83 2.80 20.80
CA LYS A 218 10.13 2.62 21.44
C LYS A 218 10.01 2.70 22.97
N GLY A 219 9.40 3.76 23.50
CA GLY A 219 9.27 3.95 24.95
C GLY A 219 8.43 2.87 25.63
N ILE A 220 7.35 2.41 25.00
CA ILE A 220 6.51 1.33 25.52
C ILE A 220 7.29 0.01 25.61
N LEU A 221 8.01 -0.35 24.54
CA LEU A 221 8.80 -1.58 24.49
C LEU A 221 10.02 -1.53 25.43
N GLU A 222 10.71 -0.38 25.53
CA GLU A 222 11.82 -0.23 26.48
C GLU A 222 11.35 -0.37 27.94
N ARG A 223 10.15 0.11 28.26
CA ARG A 223 9.54 -0.07 29.60
C ARG A 223 9.25 -1.54 29.92
N ASP A 224 8.98 -2.36 28.90
CA ASP A 224 8.79 -3.82 29.04
C ASP A 224 10.12 -4.60 28.97
N GLY A 225 11.27 -3.91 28.96
CA GLY A 225 12.59 -4.52 29.04
C GLY A 225 13.19 -4.98 27.70
N PHE A 226 12.67 -4.48 26.57
CA PHE A 226 13.26 -4.71 25.25
C PHE A 226 14.37 -3.70 24.96
N LYS A 227 15.44 -4.15 24.30
CA LYS A 227 16.42 -3.28 23.65
C LYS A 227 15.90 -2.90 22.27
N VAL A 228 15.58 -1.62 22.08
CA VAL A 228 14.87 -1.17 20.88
C VAL A 228 15.69 -0.16 20.08
N ALA A 229 15.85 -0.42 18.79
CA ALA A 229 16.46 0.50 17.84
C ALA A 229 15.39 1.09 16.90
N VAL A 230 15.56 2.34 16.48
CA VAL A 230 14.66 3.01 15.53
C VAL A 230 15.45 3.48 14.31
N LEU A 231 15.23 2.83 13.17
CA LEU A 231 15.82 3.25 11.91
C LEU A 231 14.98 4.37 11.30
N ARG A 232 15.55 5.58 11.25
CA ARG A 232 14.91 6.79 10.71
C ARG A 232 15.45 7.17 9.33
N ALA A 233 14.71 8.00 8.62
CA ALA A 233 15.09 8.52 7.30
C ALA A 233 16.38 9.37 7.33
N SER A 234 16.76 9.89 8.50
CA SER A 234 18.03 10.61 8.71
C SER A 234 19.27 9.72 8.60
N VAL A 235 19.10 8.40 8.67
CA VAL A 235 20.18 7.45 8.38
C VAL A 235 20.27 7.27 6.86
N ASP A 236 21.42 7.68 6.32
CA ASP A 236 21.71 7.59 4.89
C ASP A 236 21.59 6.15 4.38
N ALA A 237 21.05 5.99 3.19
CA ALA A 237 20.72 4.68 2.60
C ALA A 237 21.93 3.76 2.52
N ALA A 238 23.10 4.30 2.16
CA ALA A 238 24.34 3.53 2.04
C ALA A 238 24.87 3.00 3.39
N ARG A 239 24.44 3.60 4.51
CA ARG A 239 24.91 3.25 5.86
C ARG A 239 23.90 2.42 6.66
N ARG A 240 22.73 2.12 6.09
CA ARG A 240 21.67 1.44 6.84
C ARG A 240 22.06 0.04 7.24
N GLU A 241 22.77 -0.68 6.38
CA GLU A 241 23.21 -2.05 6.64
C GLU A 241 24.18 -2.09 7.83
N ASP A 242 25.26 -1.32 7.75
CA ASP A 242 26.24 -1.18 8.85
C ASP A 242 25.55 -0.71 10.15
N TRP A 243 24.66 0.28 10.05
CA TRP A 243 23.96 0.78 11.22
C TRP A 243 23.11 -0.31 11.89
N ILE A 244 22.42 -1.16 11.11
CA ILE A 244 21.63 -2.27 11.64
C ILE A 244 22.54 -3.33 12.27
N ALA A 245 23.67 -3.64 11.64
CA ALA A 245 24.67 -4.55 12.20
C ALA A 245 25.18 -4.06 13.58
N ASP A 246 25.54 -2.78 13.69
CA ASP A 246 25.94 -2.16 14.96
C ASP A 246 24.86 -2.26 16.04
N GLN A 247 23.58 -2.12 15.67
CA GLN A 247 22.46 -2.27 16.61
C GLN A 247 22.29 -3.73 17.07
N LEU A 248 22.47 -4.70 16.16
CA LEU A 248 22.42 -6.12 16.48
C LEU A 248 23.56 -6.52 17.44
N GLU A 249 24.77 -6.01 17.23
CA GLU A 249 25.91 -6.23 18.15
C GLU A 249 25.67 -5.70 19.56
N ARG A 250 24.89 -4.62 19.69
CA ARG A 250 24.44 -4.07 20.99
C ARG A 250 23.34 -4.91 21.66
N GLY A 251 22.87 -5.94 20.97
CA GLY A 251 21.83 -6.88 21.42
C GLY A 251 20.42 -6.33 21.25
N THR A 252 20.13 -5.65 20.13
CA THR A 252 18.78 -5.15 19.83
C THR A 252 17.79 -6.30 19.68
N ASP A 253 16.74 -6.29 20.50
CA ASP A 253 15.62 -7.24 20.43
C ASP A 253 14.60 -6.82 19.36
N VAL A 254 14.36 -5.51 19.24
CA VAL A 254 13.32 -4.95 18.36
C VAL A 254 13.84 -3.81 17.50
N LEU A 255 13.66 -3.91 16.19
CA LEU A 255 13.94 -2.84 15.24
C LEU A 255 12.64 -2.20 14.76
N ILE A 256 12.43 -0.92 15.03
CA ILE A 256 11.29 -0.15 14.51
C ILE A 256 11.72 0.66 13.28
N THR A 257 10.98 0.57 12.18
CA THR A 257 11.26 1.38 10.99
C THR A 257 10.02 1.65 10.14
N ASN A 258 10.15 2.56 9.18
CA ASN A 258 9.15 2.72 8.13
C ASN A 258 9.46 1.73 7.00
N PRO A 259 8.47 0.96 6.50
CA PRO A 259 8.69 0.00 5.42
C PRO A 259 9.32 0.63 4.16
N GLU A 260 9.07 1.92 3.90
CA GLU A 260 9.67 2.66 2.78
C GLU A 260 11.20 2.77 2.87
N LEU A 261 11.79 2.70 4.07
CA LEU A 261 13.23 2.81 4.27
C LEU A 261 13.98 1.52 3.94
N VAL A 262 13.28 0.38 3.94
CA VAL A 262 13.88 -0.95 3.74
C VAL A 262 13.30 -1.68 2.54
N LYS A 263 12.44 -1.04 1.75
CA LYS A 263 11.81 -1.65 0.56
C LYS A 263 12.79 -1.99 -0.57
N THR A 264 14.04 -1.55 -0.51
CA THR A 264 15.09 -1.82 -1.51
C THR A 264 16.43 -2.15 -0.84
N GLY A 265 17.12 -3.16 -1.35
CA GLY A 265 18.55 -3.38 -1.12
C GLY A 265 18.99 -3.86 0.28
N LEU A 266 18.08 -3.95 1.26
CA LEU A 266 18.40 -4.42 2.61
C LEU A 266 17.83 -5.82 2.85
N ASP A 267 18.63 -6.70 3.43
CA ASP A 267 18.23 -8.02 3.91
C ASP A 267 18.22 -8.01 5.44
N LEU A 268 17.09 -8.38 6.04
CA LEU A 268 16.85 -8.25 7.48
C LEU A 268 16.72 -9.63 8.14
N LEU A 269 17.63 -10.54 7.79
CA LEU A 269 17.62 -11.94 8.20
C LEU A 269 17.56 -12.12 9.73
N ALA A 270 18.18 -11.21 10.48
CA ALA A 270 18.21 -11.24 11.94
C ALA A 270 16.84 -11.00 12.61
N PHE A 271 15.82 -10.58 11.86
CA PHE A 271 14.49 -10.27 12.38
C PHE A 271 13.41 -11.16 11.74
N PRO A 272 13.31 -12.45 12.14
CA PRO A 272 12.38 -13.42 11.52
C PRO A 272 10.91 -13.21 11.93
N THR A 273 10.63 -12.38 12.94
CA THR A 273 9.27 -11.98 13.30
C THR A 273 9.05 -10.55 12.81
N ILE A 274 8.05 -10.34 11.96
CA ILE A 274 7.72 -9.03 11.39
C ILE A 274 6.31 -8.64 11.87
N VAL A 275 6.16 -7.41 12.37
CA VAL A 275 4.87 -6.87 12.80
C VAL A 275 4.60 -5.55 12.07
N PHE A 276 3.50 -5.48 11.33
CA PHE A 276 3.00 -4.23 10.75
C PHE A 276 2.00 -3.60 11.70
N MET A 277 2.39 -2.49 12.33
CA MET A 277 1.45 -1.64 13.08
C MET A 277 0.46 -0.96 12.14
N GLN A 278 0.91 -0.63 10.93
CA GLN A 278 0.06 -0.12 9.86
C GLN A 278 0.56 -0.64 8.51
N SER A 279 -0.37 -0.93 7.60
CA SER A 279 -0.04 -1.37 6.24
C SER A 279 0.29 -0.23 5.27
N GLY A 280 -0.21 0.98 5.53
CA GLY A 280 -0.20 2.05 4.53
C GLY A 280 -1.10 1.75 3.33
N TYR A 281 -0.85 2.37 2.18
CA TYR A 281 -1.64 2.17 0.96
C TYR A 281 -0.86 1.54 -0.20
N ASN A 282 0.48 1.52 -0.10
CA ASN A 282 1.34 1.04 -1.17
C ASN A 282 1.56 -0.46 -1.07
N VAL A 283 0.82 -1.20 -1.89
CA VAL A 283 0.92 -2.67 -2.01
C VAL A 283 2.34 -3.14 -2.31
N TYR A 284 3.06 -2.43 -3.18
CA TYR A 284 4.43 -2.80 -3.53
C TYR A 284 5.37 -2.68 -2.32
N SER A 285 5.28 -1.58 -1.57
CA SER A 285 6.08 -1.39 -0.36
C SER A 285 5.75 -2.44 0.71
N LEU A 286 4.47 -2.78 0.89
CA LEU A 286 4.04 -3.82 1.82
C LEU A 286 4.64 -5.18 1.45
N GLN A 287 4.49 -5.62 0.19
CA GLN A 287 5.04 -6.89 -0.30
C GLN A 287 6.57 -6.95 -0.21
N GLN A 288 7.24 -5.86 -0.56
CA GLN A 288 8.69 -5.79 -0.51
C GLN A 288 9.21 -5.85 0.92
N ALA A 289 8.56 -5.15 1.86
CA ALA A 289 8.92 -5.10 3.27
C ALA A 289 8.66 -6.45 3.97
N ALA A 290 7.51 -7.07 3.72
CA ALA A 290 7.11 -8.35 4.32
C ALA A 290 8.05 -9.52 3.98
N ARG A 291 8.84 -9.39 2.90
CA ARG A 291 9.80 -10.40 2.44
C ARG A 291 11.26 -10.04 2.73
N ARG A 292 11.53 -8.99 3.52
CA ARG A 292 12.92 -8.57 3.81
C ARG A 292 13.68 -9.55 4.70
N SER A 293 12.97 -10.27 5.56
CA SER A 293 13.55 -11.31 6.41
C SER A 293 13.50 -12.70 5.77
N TRP A 294 12.73 -12.88 4.68
CA TRP A 294 12.58 -14.15 3.96
C TRP A 294 13.40 -14.15 2.67
N ARG A 295 14.71 -14.37 2.85
CA ARG A 295 15.73 -14.32 1.80
C ARG A 295 16.68 -15.52 1.92
N ILE A 296 17.47 -15.76 0.87
CA ILE A 296 18.50 -16.81 0.90
C ILE A 296 19.45 -16.52 2.07
N GLY A 297 19.69 -17.54 2.91
CA GLY A 297 20.43 -17.39 4.16
C GLY A 297 19.54 -17.33 5.41
N GLN A 298 18.22 -17.18 5.27
CA GLN A 298 17.29 -17.32 6.39
C GLN A 298 17.22 -18.78 6.84
N THR A 299 17.35 -19.02 8.14
CA THR A 299 17.32 -20.36 8.75
C THR A 299 16.12 -20.57 9.67
N LEU A 300 15.43 -19.49 10.06
CA LEU A 300 14.27 -19.52 10.94
C LEU A 300 12.97 -19.34 10.13
N PRO A 301 11.87 -20.04 10.48
CA PRO A 301 10.55 -19.77 9.92
C PRO A 301 10.20 -18.30 10.07
N VAL A 302 9.74 -17.63 9.01
CA VAL A 302 9.40 -16.20 9.06
C VAL A 302 7.91 -16.03 9.31
N ARG A 303 7.55 -15.22 10.31
CA ARG A 303 6.16 -14.90 10.66
C ARG A 303 5.91 -13.41 10.44
N VAL A 304 4.88 -13.07 9.67
CA VAL A 304 4.46 -11.70 9.38
C VAL A 304 3.05 -11.47 9.93
N ILE A 305 2.92 -10.53 10.85
CA ILE A 305 1.68 -10.21 11.54
C ILE A 305 1.23 -8.81 11.14
N TYR A 306 0.04 -8.70 10.58
CA TYR A 306 -0.59 -7.43 10.22
C TYR A 306 -1.64 -7.07 11.27
N LEU A 307 -1.35 -6.05 12.09
CA LEU A 307 -2.28 -5.59 13.11
C LEU A 307 -3.26 -4.57 12.53
N GLY A 308 -4.54 -4.75 12.83
CA GLY A 308 -5.57 -3.77 12.51
C GLY A 308 -6.66 -3.74 13.57
N TYR A 309 -7.19 -2.54 13.86
CA TYR A 309 -8.32 -2.45 14.78
C TYR A 309 -9.58 -3.06 14.14
N ALA A 310 -10.20 -4.01 14.84
CA ALA A 310 -11.40 -4.69 14.38
C ALA A 310 -12.51 -3.71 14.02
N ARG A 311 -13.29 -4.02 12.98
CA ARG A 311 -14.43 -3.20 12.51
C ARG A 311 -14.07 -1.75 12.15
N THR A 312 -12.84 -1.48 11.73
CA THR A 312 -12.41 -0.14 11.28
C THR A 312 -11.96 -0.12 9.83
N SER A 313 -11.72 1.11 9.32
CA SER A 313 -11.13 1.32 8.00
C SER A 313 -9.76 0.63 7.83
N GLN A 314 -9.04 0.32 8.92
CA GLN A 314 -7.76 -0.39 8.86
C GLN A 314 -7.93 -1.81 8.32
N MET A 315 -8.90 -2.56 8.85
CA MET A 315 -9.19 -3.93 8.39
C MET A 315 -9.74 -3.94 6.97
N THR A 316 -10.59 -2.98 6.65
CA THR A 316 -11.07 -2.78 5.27
C THR A 316 -9.91 -2.51 4.30
N CYS A 317 -8.96 -1.64 4.69
CA CYS A 317 -7.77 -1.35 3.90
C CYS A 317 -6.89 -2.61 3.70
N LEU A 318 -6.61 -3.36 4.78
CA LEU A 318 -5.85 -4.62 4.72
C LEU A 318 -6.51 -5.63 3.77
N GLY A 319 -7.83 -5.81 3.85
CA GLY A 319 -8.57 -6.70 2.96
C GLY A 319 -8.50 -6.27 1.48
N LEU A 320 -8.58 -4.96 1.20
CA LEU A 320 -8.40 -4.43 -0.16
C LEU A 320 -6.97 -4.63 -0.67
N MET A 321 -5.97 -4.46 0.20
CA MET A 321 -4.56 -4.71 -0.15
C MET A 321 -4.33 -6.18 -0.46
N ALA A 322 -4.83 -7.10 0.37
CA ALA A 322 -4.72 -8.55 0.15
C ALA A 322 -5.33 -8.99 -1.19
N LYS A 323 -6.51 -8.47 -1.54
CA LYS A 323 -7.14 -8.70 -2.85
C LYS A 323 -6.25 -8.20 -3.98
N LYS A 324 -5.71 -6.99 -3.87
CA LYS A 324 -4.83 -6.41 -4.89
C LYS A 324 -3.50 -7.15 -5.03
N ILE A 325 -2.95 -7.66 -3.93
CA ILE A 325 -1.76 -8.54 -3.91
C ILE A 325 -2.04 -9.82 -4.70
N THR A 326 -3.19 -10.46 -4.43
CA THR A 326 -3.60 -11.69 -5.10
C THR A 326 -3.72 -11.49 -6.62
N VAL A 327 -4.33 -10.37 -7.05
CA VAL A 327 -4.46 -9.99 -8.47
C VAL A 327 -3.09 -9.73 -9.11
N ALA A 328 -2.18 -9.05 -8.40
CA ALA A 328 -0.84 -8.76 -8.91
C ALA A 328 0.01 -10.04 -9.07
N GLN A 329 -0.10 -10.97 -8.11
CA GLN A 329 0.60 -12.25 -8.17
C GLN A 329 0.05 -13.16 -9.29
N SER A 330 -1.26 -13.12 -9.54
CA SER A 330 -1.87 -13.91 -10.63
C SER A 330 -1.42 -13.47 -12.01
N THR A 331 -1.29 -12.16 -12.21
CA THR A 331 -0.74 -11.59 -13.45
C THR A 331 0.75 -11.96 -13.64
N SER A 332 1.46 -12.22 -12.54
CA SER A 332 2.89 -12.58 -12.52
C SER A 332 3.13 -14.11 -12.56
N GLY A 333 2.17 -14.87 -13.06
CA GLY A 333 2.30 -16.30 -13.37
C GLY A 333 1.87 -17.28 -12.28
N ASP A 334 1.06 -16.88 -11.30
CA ASP A 334 0.31 -17.80 -10.42
C ASP A 334 -1.19 -17.67 -10.72
N VAL A 335 -1.64 -18.20 -11.86
CA VAL A 335 -3.06 -18.09 -12.28
C VAL A 335 -3.95 -18.82 -11.24
N PRO A 336 -4.83 -18.15 -10.49
CA PRO A 336 -5.79 -18.82 -9.63
C PRO A 336 -6.78 -19.62 -10.50
N GLU A 337 -7.30 -20.73 -9.99
CA GLU A 337 -8.24 -21.60 -10.72
C GLU A 337 -9.47 -20.85 -11.27
N SER A 338 -9.86 -19.73 -10.67
CA SER A 338 -10.84 -18.79 -11.23
C SER A 338 -10.16 -17.75 -12.14
N GLY A 339 -9.84 -18.18 -13.35
CA GLY A 339 -9.19 -17.37 -14.38
C GLY A 339 -9.96 -16.10 -14.78
N LEU A 340 -9.19 -15.03 -15.03
CA LEU A 340 -9.53 -13.79 -15.73
C LEU A 340 -10.48 -12.78 -15.02
N ASP A 341 -11.45 -13.20 -14.21
CA ASP A 341 -12.36 -12.25 -13.53
C ASP A 341 -11.63 -11.39 -12.48
N VAL A 342 -10.57 -11.94 -11.88
CA VAL A 342 -9.71 -11.25 -10.91
C VAL A 342 -8.93 -10.09 -11.55
N LEU A 343 -8.65 -10.15 -12.86
CA LEU A 343 -7.94 -9.09 -13.59
C LEU A 343 -8.84 -7.89 -13.91
N ASN A 344 -10.16 -8.03 -13.74
CA ASN A 344 -11.17 -7.04 -14.10
C ASN A 344 -11.65 -6.17 -12.93
N GLN A 345 -11.04 -6.25 -11.74
CA GLN A 345 -11.34 -5.30 -10.68
C GLN A 345 -10.78 -3.92 -11.06
N ASP A 346 -11.66 -2.92 -11.05
CA ASP A 346 -11.39 -1.51 -11.34
C ASP A 346 -9.95 -1.13 -10.94
N GLY A 347 -9.19 -0.58 -11.88
CA GLY A 347 -7.79 -0.12 -11.69
C GLY A 347 -7.62 1.05 -10.72
N ASP A 348 -8.55 1.20 -9.78
CA ASP A 348 -8.54 2.19 -8.73
C ASP A 348 -7.43 1.92 -7.71
N SER A 349 -6.93 3.02 -7.15
CA SER A 349 -5.99 2.95 -6.03
C SER A 349 -6.69 2.40 -4.78
N VAL A 350 -5.94 1.89 -3.80
CA VAL A 350 -6.53 1.34 -2.57
C VAL A 350 -7.33 2.42 -1.84
N GLU A 351 -6.86 3.66 -1.89
CA GLU A 351 -7.53 4.85 -1.36
C GLU A 351 -8.91 5.06 -1.99
N VAL A 352 -9.01 4.95 -3.33
CA VAL A 352 -10.29 5.14 -4.04
C VAL A 352 -11.26 4.01 -3.75
N ALA A 353 -10.79 2.77 -3.72
CA ALA A 353 -11.61 1.62 -3.35
C ALA A 353 -12.14 1.73 -1.92
N LEU A 354 -11.29 2.15 -0.98
CA LEU A 354 -11.67 2.38 0.41
C LEU A 354 -12.71 3.51 0.54
N ALA A 355 -12.51 4.62 -0.19
CA ALA A 355 -13.49 5.71 -0.24
C ALA A 355 -14.85 5.26 -0.77
N LYS A 356 -14.87 4.45 -1.84
CA LYS A 356 -16.12 3.88 -2.39
C LYS A 356 -16.86 3.04 -1.35
N GLN A 357 -16.15 2.21 -0.58
CA GLN A 357 -16.78 1.39 0.46
C GLN A 357 -17.37 2.23 1.60
N LEU A 358 -16.65 3.26 2.06
CA LEU A 358 -17.14 4.19 3.09
C LEU A 358 -18.39 4.97 2.67
N VAL A 359 -18.57 5.24 1.38
CA VAL A 359 -19.74 5.96 0.86
C VAL A 359 -20.95 5.03 0.66
N THR A 360 -20.69 3.74 0.46
CA THR A 360 -21.73 2.72 0.21
C THR A 360 -22.32 2.18 1.51
N THR A 361 -21.53 2.18 2.58
CA THR A 361 -21.95 1.85 3.95
C THR A 361 -22.62 3.07 4.56
#